data_AF-A0A932HFI1-F1
#
_entry.id   AF-A0A932HFI1-F1
#
_cell.length_a   1.000
_cell.length_b   1.000
_cell.length_c   1.000
_cell.angle_alpha   90.00
_cell.angle_beta   90.00
_cell.angle_gamma   90.00
#
_symmetry.space_group_name_H-M   'P 1'
#
loop_
_entity.id
_entity.type
_entity.pdbx_description
1 polymer ?
#
loop_
_entity_poly.entity_id
_entity_poly.type
_entity_poly.pdbx_seq_one_letter_code
_entity_poly.pdbx_strand_id
1 'polypeptide(L)'
;DLNGDGHVDLFVGSRVVSRQYGVIPRSYLLQNDGTGRFLDVTLAKAEALGAAGMVSSAAWVDYDGDRQLDLVVVGEWMPIRIFRQEGGRFVDRTAEAGLSGTDGWWNTVAAVDLTGDGRKDLVLGNLGLNSYIRASRKAPARLYIHDFAGGGALQQILTFYKNGVSYPLAGRDEFVQQIPRLKSRYVSYARFGASRIQDIFPASELKEATVREAYLLASSVALNRRDGTFALQPLPVEAQIAPIYAVLAEDFDGDGHTDLVVAGNFYGVPPVRGRYDASYGLLLRGDGAGRFEAVDLEASGLVIEGQVRAMEP
;
A
#
# COMPACT_ATOMS: atom_id res chain seq x y z
N ASP A 1 6.00 22.48 -7.53
CA ASP A 1 6.51 23.76 -7.06
C ASP A 1 5.77 24.11 -5.76
N LEU A 2 6.42 23.85 -4.65
CA LEU A 2 5.95 23.95 -3.28
C LEU A 2 5.81 25.41 -2.82
N ASN A 3 6.64 26.29 -3.35
CA ASN A 3 6.74 27.69 -2.94
C ASN A 3 6.39 28.69 -4.06
N GLY A 4 5.96 28.21 -5.22
CA GLY A 4 5.51 29.03 -6.34
C GLY A 4 6.65 29.77 -7.05
N ASP A 5 7.90 29.30 -6.96
CA ASP A 5 9.08 29.96 -7.55
C ASP A 5 9.40 29.51 -8.98
N GLY A 6 8.61 28.60 -9.54
CA GLY A 6 8.80 28.02 -10.86
C GLY A 6 9.81 26.87 -10.90
N HIS A 7 10.36 26.45 -9.77
CA HIS A 7 11.29 25.32 -9.68
C HIS A 7 10.59 24.05 -9.21
N VAL A 8 10.97 22.91 -9.80
CA VAL A 8 10.38 21.62 -9.44
C VAL A 8 11.04 21.10 -8.16
N ASP A 9 10.25 21.03 -7.10
CA ASP A 9 10.58 20.35 -5.85
C ASP A 9 10.24 18.86 -5.90
N LEU A 10 10.80 18.09 -4.97
CA LEU A 10 10.65 16.63 -4.95
C LEU A 10 10.11 16.14 -3.62
N PHE A 11 9.16 15.20 -3.70
CA PHE A 11 8.90 14.27 -2.62
C PHE A 11 9.62 12.96 -2.93
N VAL A 12 10.35 12.43 -1.94
CA VAL A 12 11.02 11.13 -2.04
C VAL A 12 10.48 10.23 -0.92
N GLY A 13 9.59 9.31 -1.32
CA GLY A 13 9.05 8.28 -0.45
C GLY A 13 10.06 7.15 -0.21
N SER A 14 10.21 6.73 1.04
CA SER A 14 11.05 5.58 1.40
C SER A 14 10.19 4.39 1.81
N ARG A 15 10.55 3.18 1.35
CA ARG A 15 9.77 1.97 1.62
C ARG A 15 10.34 1.09 2.74
N VAL A 16 11.64 0.83 2.73
CA VAL A 16 12.26 -0.21 3.57
C VAL A 16 13.60 0.28 4.13
N VAL A 17 13.80 0.05 5.44
CA VAL A 17 15.13 0.07 6.06
C VAL A 17 15.79 -1.29 5.86
N SER A 18 17.03 -1.32 5.35
CA SER A 18 17.74 -2.57 5.04
C SER A 18 17.75 -3.51 6.25
N ARG A 19 17.34 -4.77 6.03
CA ARG A 19 17.22 -5.84 7.05
C ARG A 19 16.24 -5.55 8.21
N GLN A 20 15.41 -4.51 8.10
CA GLN A 20 14.47 -4.09 9.14
C GLN A 20 13.10 -3.79 8.54
N TYR A 21 12.55 -4.73 7.76
CA TYR A 21 11.23 -4.58 7.16
C TYR A 21 10.14 -4.30 8.23
N GLY A 22 9.23 -3.38 7.96
CA GLY A 22 8.21 -2.93 8.92
C GLY A 22 8.63 -1.72 9.79
N VAL A 23 9.94 -1.43 9.90
CA VAL A 23 10.40 -0.14 10.43
C VAL A 23 10.09 0.95 9.41
N ILE A 24 9.49 2.04 9.87
CA ILE A 24 9.13 3.18 9.00
C ILE A 24 10.41 3.95 8.68
N PRO A 25 10.86 3.96 7.40
CA PRO A 25 11.99 4.78 7.01
C PRO A 25 11.59 6.25 6.93
N ARG A 26 12.60 7.13 6.94
CA ARG A 26 12.37 8.56 6.72
C ARG A 26 12.07 8.83 5.24
N SER A 27 10.98 9.54 4.96
CA SER A 27 10.72 10.13 3.63
C SER A 27 11.15 11.60 3.62
N TYR A 28 11.33 12.19 2.43
CA TYR A 28 11.92 13.51 2.27
C TYR A 28 11.05 14.43 1.43
N LEU A 29 10.97 15.70 1.83
CA LEU A 29 10.52 16.81 1.02
C LEU A 29 11.73 17.71 0.73
N LEU A 30 12.05 17.86 -0.54
CA LEU A 30 13.26 18.47 -1.04
C LEU A 30 12.90 19.70 -1.87
N GLN A 31 13.28 20.88 -1.38
CA GLN A 31 13.02 22.14 -2.06
C GLN A 31 14.19 22.48 -3.01
N ASN A 32 13.90 22.75 -4.28
CA ASN A 32 14.89 23.10 -5.29
C ASN A 32 15.20 24.59 -5.23
N ASP A 33 16.49 24.95 -5.27
CA ASP A 33 16.93 26.35 -5.29
C ASP A 33 17.04 26.96 -6.70
N GLY A 34 16.59 26.22 -7.72
CA GLY A 34 16.67 26.61 -9.14
C GLY A 34 18.00 26.29 -9.81
N THR A 35 19.02 25.87 -9.05
CA THR A 35 20.33 25.45 -9.57
C THR A 35 20.49 23.93 -9.64
N GLY A 36 19.43 23.18 -9.29
CA GLY A 36 19.46 21.73 -9.15
C GLY A 36 20.02 21.25 -7.81
N ARG A 37 20.21 22.15 -6.84
CA ARG A 37 20.50 21.79 -5.45
C ARG A 37 19.19 21.72 -4.67
N PHE A 38 19.11 20.71 -3.82
CA PHE A 38 17.91 20.40 -3.07
C PHE A 38 18.15 20.56 -1.57
N LEU A 39 17.37 21.40 -0.93
CA LEU A 39 17.33 21.56 0.53
C LEU A 39 16.29 20.61 1.13
N ASP A 40 16.71 19.77 2.08
CA ASP A 40 15.77 18.96 2.87
C ASP A 40 14.97 19.88 3.82
N VAL A 41 13.72 20.13 3.46
CA VAL A 41 12.78 20.97 4.22
C VAL A 41 11.77 20.12 5.00
N THR A 42 11.96 18.80 5.07
CA THR A 42 10.97 17.86 5.63
C THR A 42 10.56 18.23 7.06
N LEU A 43 11.52 18.43 7.97
CA LEU A 43 11.20 18.77 9.36
C LEU A 43 10.57 20.16 9.48
N ALA A 44 11.00 21.11 8.65
CA ALA A 44 10.52 22.48 8.72
C ALA A 44 9.11 22.65 8.15
N LYS A 45 8.75 21.87 7.11
CA LYS A 45 7.52 22.06 6.34
C LYS A 45 6.56 20.87 6.36
N ALA A 46 7.01 19.67 6.71
CA ALA A 46 6.24 18.43 6.54
C ALA A 46 6.66 17.34 7.56
N GLU A 47 6.70 17.66 8.86
CA GLU A 47 7.24 16.77 9.89
C GLU A 47 6.57 15.37 9.85
N ALA A 48 5.24 15.33 9.76
CA ALA A 48 4.47 14.08 9.67
C ALA A 48 4.76 13.27 8.40
N LEU A 49 5.12 13.95 7.30
CA LEU A 49 5.51 13.31 6.04
C LEU A 49 6.87 12.61 6.15
N GLY A 50 7.75 13.09 7.04
CA GLY A 50 9.01 12.42 7.37
C GLY A 50 8.80 10.98 7.87
N ALA A 51 7.67 10.72 8.53
CA ALA A 51 7.24 9.40 8.97
C ALA A 51 5.95 8.95 8.24
N ALA A 52 5.86 9.20 6.92
CA ALA A 52 4.69 8.87 6.11
C ALA A 52 4.29 7.38 6.20
N GLY A 53 5.27 6.48 6.35
CA GLY A 53 5.06 5.04 6.40
C GLY A 53 6.03 4.32 5.47
N MET A 54 5.67 3.12 5.01
CA MET A 54 6.47 2.34 4.06
C MET A 54 5.99 2.62 2.62
N VAL A 55 6.38 3.77 2.11
CA VAL A 55 5.83 4.36 0.88
C VAL A 55 6.14 3.51 -0.34
N SER A 56 5.11 3.17 -1.11
CA SER A 56 5.22 2.47 -2.41
C SER A 56 4.89 3.38 -3.59
N SER A 57 4.01 4.36 -3.41
CA SER A 57 3.60 5.31 -4.43
C SER A 57 3.03 6.58 -3.80
N ALA A 58 3.00 7.66 -4.58
CA ALA A 58 2.43 8.94 -4.20
C ALA A 58 1.87 9.65 -5.42
N ALA A 59 0.87 10.50 -5.22
CA ALA A 59 0.27 11.32 -6.25
C ALA A 59 0.05 12.74 -5.73
N TRP A 60 0.33 13.72 -6.58
CA TRP A 60 -0.03 15.12 -6.36
C TRP A 60 -1.47 15.34 -6.82
N VAL A 61 -2.29 15.97 -5.97
CA VAL A 61 -3.71 16.15 -6.23
C VAL A 61 -4.24 17.40 -5.54
N ASP A 62 -5.08 18.18 -6.20
CA ASP A 62 -5.93 19.20 -5.56
C ASP A 62 -7.21 18.50 -5.09
N TYR A 63 -7.22 17.95 -3.87
CA TYR A 63 -8.34 17.09 -3.44
C TYR A 63 -9.51 17.89 -2.89
N ASP A 64 -9.30 19.09 -2.39
CA ASP A 64 -10.36 19.93 -1.83
C ASP A 64 -10.80 21.07 -2.77
N GLY A 65 -10.11 21.26 -3.89
CA GLY A 65 -10.45 22.23 -4.92
C GLY A 65 -9.96 23.65 -4.62
N ASP A 66 -8.98 23.80 -3.73
CA ASP A 66 -8.36 25.08 -3.40
C ASP A 66 -7.26 25.51 -4.39
N ARG A 67 -7.00 24.68 -5.42
CA ARG A 67 -5.98 24.84 -6.47
C ARG A 67 -4.54 24.78 -5.99
N GLN A 68 -4.31 24.30 -4.76
CA GLN A 68 -3.00 23.91 -4.29
C GLN A 68 -2.82 22.40 -4.46
N LEU A 69 -1.58 21.96 -4.66
CA LEU A 69 -1.31 20.53 -4.80
C LEU A 69 -1.05 19.92 -3.43
N ASP A 70 -1.93 19.03 -3.05
CA ASP A 70 -1.79 18.16 -1.90
C ASP A 70 -1.10 16.85 -2.29
N LEU A 71 -0.61 16.12 -1.30
CA LEU A 71 0.12 14.88 -1.51
C LEU A 71 -0.65 13.70 -0.92
N VAL A 72 -1.04 12.77 -1.79
CA VAL A 72 -1.50 11.44 -1.37
C VAL A 72 -0.31 10.49 -1.35
N VAL A 73 -0.18 9.72 -0.28
CA VAL A 73 0.88 8.73 -0.10
C VAL A 73 0.28 7.39 0.29
N VAL A 74 0.70 6.34 -0.40
CA VAL A 74 0.27 4.96 -0.11
C VAL A 74 1.47 4.06 0.08
N GLY A 75 1.26 2.94 0.78
CA GLY A 75 2.32 2.03 1.14
C GLY A 75 1.83 0.77 1.80
N GLU A 76 2.79 -0.06 2.21
CA GLU A 76 2.51 -1.25 3.01
C GLU A 76 2.28 -0.89 4.47
N TRP A 77 1.35 -1.59 5.12
CA TRP A 77 1.14 -1.52 6.57
C TRP A 77 0.72 -0.13 7.06
N MET A 78 0.05 0.64 6.20
CA MET A 78 -0.37 2.00 6.48
C MET A 78 -1.70 2.30 5.79
N PRO A 79 -2.47 3.28 6.27
CA PRO A 79 -3.63 3.80 5.54
C PRO A 79 -3.17 4.53 4.27
N ILE A 80 -4.13 4.80 3.39
CA ILE A 80 -3.99 5.84 2.37
C ILE A 80 -3.89 7.15 3.13
N ARG A 81 -2.78 7.87 2.99
CA ARG A 81 -2.57 9.14 3.70
C ARG A 81 -2.70 10.31 2.76
N ILE A 82 -3.26 11.40 3.26
CA ILE A 82 -3.32 12.67 2.53
C ILE A 82 -2.70 13.77 3.37
N PHE A 83 -1.82 14.54 2.73
CA PHE A 83 -1.14 15.67 3.32
C PHE A 83 -1.55 16.93 2.55
N ARG A 84 -2.31 17.79 3.22
CA ARG A 84 -2.81 19.03 2.62
C ARG A 84 -1.76 20.13 2.67
N GLN A 85 -1.62 20.90 1.60
CA GLN A 85 -0.81 22.09 1.56
C GLN A 85 -1.51 23.26 2.30
N GLU A 86 -0.89 23.73 3.38
CA GLU A 86 -1.39 24.83 4.21
C GLU A 86 -0.27 25.84 4.47
N GLY A 87 -0.29 26.96 3.75
CA GLY A 87 0.68 28.04 3.94
C GLY A 87 2.14 27.62 3.70
N GLY A 88 2.39 26.79 2.67
CA GLY A 88 3.72 26.29 2.33
C GLY A 88 4.23 25.15 3.24
N ARG A 89 3.33 24.54 4.03
CA ARG A 89 3.56 23.34 4.84
C ARG A 89 2.63 22.22 4.39
N PHE A 90 3.00 20.97 4.66
CA PHE A 90 2.13 19.82 4.50
C PHE A 90 1.63 19.32 5.85
N VAL A 91 0.32 19.30 6.01
CA VAL A 91 -0.34 18.86 7.24
C VAL A 91 -1.11 17.58 6.95
N ASP A 92 -0.93 16.56 7.79
CA ASP A 92 -1.68 15.31 7.65
C ASP A 92 -3.17 15.57 7.91
N ARG A 93 -3.99 15.29 6.88
CA ARG A 93 -5.46 15.39 6.90
C ARG A 93 -6.13 14.04 6.66
N THR A 94 -5.42 12.93 6.89
CA THR A 94 -5.89 11.57 6.63
C THR A 94 -7.20 11.25 7.35
N ALA A 95 -7.34 11.71 8.61
CA ALA A 95 -8.53 11.46 9.39
C ALA A 95 -9.71 12.29 8.90
N GLU A 96 -9.48 13.58 8.66
CA GLU A 96 -10.46 14.53 8.14
C GLU A 96 -10.96 14.11 6.75
N ALA A 97 -10.09 13.55 5.92
CA ALA A 97 -10.44 13.03 4.60
C ALA A 97 -11.20 11.68 4.63
N GLY A 98 -11.45 11.12 5.82
CA GLY A 98 -12.17 9.85 5.96
C GLY A 98 -11.36 8.62 5.53
N LEU A 99 -10.04 8.76 5.40
CA LEU A 99 -9.13 7.68 4.99
C LEU A 99 -8.47 6.97 6.18
N SER A 100 -8.77 7.42 7.40
CA SER A 100 -8.40 6.71 8.62
C SER A 100 -8.84 5.26 8.58
N GLY A 101 -7.91 4.40 8.99
CA GLY A 101 -8.17 2.98 9.06
C GLY A 101 -8.38 2.34 7.69
N THR A 102 -7.61 2.75 6.69
CA THR A 102 -7.52 2.08 5.38
C THR A 102 -6.26 1.22 5.27
N ASP A 103 -5.76 0.70 6.40
CA ASP A 103 -4.48 -0.01 6.47
C ASP A 103 -4.44 -1.22 5.56
N GLY A 104 -3.55 -1.17 4.58
CA GLY A 104 -3.43 -2.16 3.51
C GLY A 104 -2.01 -2.37 3.03
N TRP A 105 -1.86 -3.15 1.97
CA TRP A 105 -0.60 -3.34 1.26
C TRP A 105 -0.67 -2.65 -0.10
N TRP A 106 -0.87 -1.34 -0.04
CA TRP A 106 -1.05 -0.50 -1.20
C TRP A 106 0.26 -0.45 -2.01
N ASN A 107 0.12 -0.59 -3.32
CA ASN A 107 1.22 -0.72 -4.27
C ASN A 107 1.33 0.50 -5.19
N THR A 108 0.21 1.11 -5.56
CA THR A 108 0.16 2.26 -6.46
C THR A 108 -1.05 3.14 -6.19
N VAL A 109 -0.94 4.42 -6.51
CA VAL A 109 -2.04 5.39 -6.51
C VAL A 109 -1.96 6.24 -7.77
N ALA A 110 -3.11 6.46 -8.41
CA ALA A 110 -3.27 7.42 -9.50
C ALA A 110 -4.41 8.40 -9.15
N ALA A 111 -4.19 9.69 -9.37
CA ALA A 111 -5.20 10.73 -9.16
C ALA A 111 -5.89 11.08 -10.49
N VAL A 112 -7.16 10.72 -10.61
CA VAL A 112 -7.90 10.74 -11.88
C VAL A 112 -9.33 11.24 -11.64
N ASP A 113 -9.90 12.00 -12.57
CA ASP A 113 -11.31 12.40 -12.47
C ASP A 113 -12.16 11.25 -13.06
N LEU A 114 -12.76 10.42 -12.19
CA LEU A 114 -13.53 9.24 -12.60
C LEU A 114 -15.01 9.55 -12.79
N THR A 115 -15.46 10.70 -12.27
CA THR A 115 -16.87 11.11 -12.30
C THR A 115 -17.15 12.27 -13.28
N GLY A 116 -16.11 12.78 -13.95
CA GLY A 116 -16.21 13.87 -14.93
C GLY A 116 -16.56 15.21 -14.28
N ASP A 117 -16.23 15.36 -13.01
CA ASP A 117 -16.85 16.33 -12.13
C ASP A 117 -15.89 17.46 -11.72
N GLY A 118 -14.66 17.37 -12.22
CA GLY A 118 -13.57 18.30 -12.00
C GLY A 118 -12.85 18.10 -10.67
N ARG A 119 -13.20 17.09 -9.86
CA ARG A 119 -12.46 16.67 -8.68
C ARG A 119 -11.76 15.35 -8.97
N LYS A 120 -10.50 15.26 -8.56
CA LYS A 120 -9.73 14.04 -8.70
C LYS A 120 -10.14 13.04 -7.62
N ASP A 121 -10.49 11.85 -8.07
CA ASP A 121 -10.61 10.62 -7.30
C ASP A 121 -9.25 9.89 -7.27
N LEU A 122 -9.17 8.81 -6.49
CA LEU A 122 -7.97 7.98 -6.40
C LEU A 122 -8.25 6.57 -6.91
N VAL A 123 -7.42 6.08 -7.83
CA VAL A 123 -7.36 4.66 -8.20
C VAL A 123 -6.20 4.01 -7.45
N LEU A 124 -6.47 2.92 -6.72
CA LEU A 124 -5.56 2.36 -5.73
C LEU A 124 -5.31 0.87 -6.02
N GLY A 125 -4.08 0.53 -6.38
CA GLY A 125 -3.66 -0.86 -6.48
C GLY A 125 -3.20 -1.40 -5.13
N ASN A 126 -3.66 -2.60 -4.78
CA ASN A 126 -3.31 -3.30 -3.53
C ASN A 126 -2.83 -4.72 -3.85
N LEU A 127 -2.65 -5.58 -2.84
CA LEU A 127 -2.27 -6.99 -3.01
C LEU A 127 -3.31 -7.80 -3.80
N GLY A 128 -4.59 -7.46 -3.67
CA GLY A 128 -5.71 -8.24 -4.23
C GLY A 128 -6.19 -9.34 -3.27
N LEU A 129 -7.43 -9.77 -3.50
CA LEU A 129 -8.14 -10.74 -2.66
C LEU A 129 -7.82 -12.20 -3.01
N ASN A 130 -7.24 -12.46 -4.18
CA ASN A 130 -6.73 -13.77 -4.59
C ASN A 130 -5.30 -13.99 -4.07
N SER A 131 -5.13 -13.88 -2.75
CA SER A 131 -3.83 -13.95 -2.10
C SER A 131 -3.77 -15.06 -1.07
N TYR A 132 -2.59 -15.65 -0.88
CA TYR A 132 -2.36 -16.64 0.17
C TYR A 132 -2.70 -16.08 1.55
N ILE A 133 -2.34 -14.82 1.78
CA ILE A 133 -2.67 -14.07 2.99
C ILE A 133 -3.98 -13.33 2.73
N ARG A 134 -4.96 -13.60 3.59
CA ARG A 134 -6.23 -12.86 3.64
C ARG A 134 -6.28 -12.04 4.91
N ALA A 135 -6.85 -10.85 4.82
CA ALA A 135 -6.99 -9.96 5.96
C ALA A 135 -8.36 -9.28 5.94
N SER A 136 -8.85 -8.96 7.13
CA SER A 136 -10.08 -8.19 7.37
C SER A 136 -10.00 -7.54 8.76
N ARG A 137 -10.89 -6.60 9.07
CA ARG A 137 -10.88 -5.95 10.40
C ARG A 137 -11.02 -6.95 11.56
N LYS A 138 -11.76 -8.06 11.35
CA LYS A 138 -11.93 -9.13 12.36
C LYS A 138 -10.74 -10.10 12.41
N ALA A 139 -9.96 -10.17 11.34
CA ALA A 139 -8.88 -11.12 11.15
C ALA A 139 -7.73 -10.45 10.37
N PRO A 140 -7.02 -9.49 10.98
CA PRO A 140 -5.98 -8.74 10.28
C PRO A 140 -4.72 -9.59 10.05
N ALA A 141 -3.96 -9.24 9.02
CA ALA A 141 -2.56 -9.64 8.96
C ALA A 141 -1.77 -8.77 9.94
N ARG A 142 -0.78 -9.35 10.64
CA ARG A 142 0.04 -8.63 11.62
C ARG A 142 1.51 -8.88 11.39
N LEU A 143 2.32 -7.84 11.51
CA LEU A 143 3.77 -7.94 11.54
C LEU A 143 4.27 -7.55 12.92
N TYR A 144 4.88 -8.49 13.64
CA TYR A 144 5.58 -8.21 14.90
C TYR A 144 7.05 -7.97 14.62
N ILE A 145 7.59 -6.87 15.15
CA ILE A 145 8.97 -6.45 14.92
C ILE A 145 9.63 -6.23 16.27
N HIS A 146 10.56 -7.11 16.62
CA HIS A 146 11.29 -7.07 17.88
C HIS A 146 12.58 -7.89 17.80
N ASP A 147 13.50 -7.69 18.75
CA ASP A 147 14.66 -8.55 18.94
C ASP A 147 14.28 -9.80 19.75
N PHE A 148 13.47 -10.66 19.14
CA PHE A 148 13.00 -11.91 19.76
C PHE A 148 14.13 -12.91 20.05
N ALA A 149 15.29 -12.74 19.42
CA ALA A 149 16.49 -13.54 19.66
C ALA A 149 17.38 -13.00 20.79
N GLY A 150 17.26 -11.72 21.16
CA GLY A 150 18.09 -11.05 22.16
C GLY A 150 19.51 -10.72 21.67
N GLY A 151 19.71 -10.60 20.35
CA GLY A 151 21.00 -10.40 19.70
C GLY A 151 21.20 -9.02 19.07
N GLY A 152 20.27 -8.09 19.29
CA GLY A 152 20.25 -6.74 18.73
C GLY A 152 19.69 -6.63 17.31
N ALA A 153 19.48 -7.76 16.61
CA ALA A 153 18.86 -7.79 15.28
C ALA A 153 17.34 -7.94 15.41
N LEU A 154 16.58 -7.15 14.66
CA LEU A 154 15.12 -7.26 14.63
C LEU A 154 14.70 -8.47 13.80
N GLN A 155 13.80 -9.30 14.34
CA GLN A 155 13.05 -10.30 13.58
C GLN A 155 11.68 -9.74 13.20
N GLN A 156 11.19 -10.13 12.03
CA GLN A 156 9.90 -9.73 11.48
C GLN A 156 9.00 -10.94 11.38
N ILE A 157 8.03 -11.04 12.28
CA ILE A 157 7.15 -12.20 12.36
C ILE A 157 5.77 -11.82 11.82
N LEU A 158 5.51 -12.23 10.58
CA LEU A 158 4.22 -12.07 9.93
C LEU A 158 3.25 -13.17 10.40
N THR A 159 2.08 -12.77 10.87
CA THR A 159 0.97 -13.66 11.20
C THR A 159 -0.27 -13.34 10.37
N PHE A 160 -1.09 -14.36 10.15
CA PHE A 160 -2.36 -14.26 9.43
C PHE A 160 -3.36 -15.25 10.01
N TYR A 161 -4.63 -15.04 9.73
CA TYR A 161 -5.69 -15.93 10.22
C TYR A 161 -5.94 -17.08 9.26
N LYS A 162 -6.03 -18.29 9.80
CA LYS A 162 -6.52 -19.49 9.12
C LYS A 162 -7.53 -20.18 10.04
N ASN A 163 -8.74 -20.41 9.54
CA ASN A 163 -9.85 -21.02 10.30
C ASN A 163 -10.11 -20.32 11.66
N GLY A 164 -10.06 -18.99 11.67
CA GLY A 164 -10.32 -18.18 12.87
C GLY A 164 -9.16 -18.06 13.86
N VAL A 165 -8.00 -18.67 13.59
CA VAL A 165 -6.82 -18.63 14.47
C VAL A 165 -5.65 -17.95 13.76
N SER A 166 -4.96 -17.05 14.46
CA SER A 166 -3.77 -16.35 13.94
C SER A 166 -2.52 -17.21 14.12
N TYR A 167 -1.86 -17.53 13.02
CA TYR A 167 -0.63 -18.31 12.98
C TYR A 167 0.52 -17.52 12.35
N PRO A 168 1.76 -17.75 12.78
CA PRO A 168 2.92 -17.31 12.03
C PRO A 168 2.92 -17.90 10.62
N LEU A 169 3.33 -17.09 9.65
CA LEU A 169 3.48 -17.52 8.27
C LEU A 169 4.75 -18.34 8.07
N ALA A 170 5.85 -17.87 8.65
CA ALA A 170 7.13 -18.53 8.53
C ALA A 170 7.07 -19.93 9.16
N GLY A 171 7.67 -20.90 8.48
CA GLY A 171 7.74 -22.28 8.95
C GLY A 171 8.73 -22.44 10.10
N ARG A 172 8.75 -23.65 10.67
CA ARG A 172 9.63 -24.01 11.79
C ARG A 172 11.11 -23.66 11.51
N ASP A 173 11.62 -24.03 10.35
CA ASP A 173 13.05 -23.91 10.05
C ASP A 173 13.51 -22.46 9.96
N GLU A 174 12.71 -21.62 9.30
CA GLU A 174 12.95 -20.18 9.23
C GLU A 174 12.95 -19.55 10.63
N PHE A 175 11.99 -19.95 11.48
CA PHE A 175 11.93 -19.49 12.87
C PHE A 175 13.15 -19.87 13.69
N VAL A 176 13.58 -21.14 13.66
CA VAL A 176 14.73 -21.58 14.46
C VAL A 176 16.06 -21.08 13.89
N GLN A 177 16.12 -20.77 12.60
CA GLN A 177 17.27 -20.11 11.99
C GLN A 177 17.42 -18.67 12.49
N GLN A 178 16.31 -17.93 12.58
CA GLN A 178 16.31 -16.56 13.07
C GLN A 178 16.39 -16.47 14.60
N ILE A 179 15.84 -17.47 15.31
CA ILE A 179 15.71 -17.48 16.77
C ILE A 179 16.16 -18.85 17.32
N PRO A 180 17.48 -19.10 17.44
CA PRO A 180 18.03 -20.42 17.76
C PRO A 180 17.53 -21.03 19.07
N ARG A 181 17.17 -20.21 20.07
CA ARG A 181 16.62 -20.68 21.36
C ARG A 181 15.32 -21.49 21.20
N LEU A 182 14.62 -21.36 20.07
CA LEU A 182 13.39 -22.12 19.81
C LEU A 182 13.63 -23.55 19.32
N LYS A 183 14.87 -23.90 18.94
CA LYS A 183 15.22 -25.21 18.34
C LYS A 183 14.90 -26.40 19.25
N SER A 184 15.19 -26.28 20.55
CA SER A 184 14.93 -27.33 21.54
C SER A 184 13.44 -27.43 21.90
N ARG A 185 12.71 -26.31 21.86
CA ARG A 185 11.27 -26.25 22.18
C ARG A 185 10.41 -26.82 21.06
N TYR A 186 10.75 -26.53 19.81
CA TYR A 186 10.01 -26.98 18.63
C TYR A 186 10.85 -27.99 17.84
N VAL A 187 10.87 -29.24 18.30
CA VAL A 187 11.66 -30.31 17.66
C VAL A 187 11.02 -30.81 16.35
N SER A 188 9.68 -30.82 16.25
CA SER A 188 8.95 -31.28 15.06
C SER A 188 8.11 -30.17 14.40
N TYR A 189 7.86 -30.29 13.09
CA TYR A 189 7.00 -29.37 12.35
C TYR A 189 5.55 -29.39 12.85
N ALA A 190 5.02 -30.56 13.21
CA ALA A 190 3.66 -30.69 13.72
C ALA A 190 3.42 -29.86 14.99
N ARG A 191 4.41 -29.84 15.91
CA ARG A 191 4.33 -29.03 17.14
C ARG A 191 4.36 -27.53 16.82
N PHE A 192 5.22 -27.12 15.90
CA PHE A 192 5.34 -25.71 15.52
C PHE A 192 4.09 -25.23 14.76
N GLY A 193 3.62 -25.98 13.77
CA GLY A 193 2.48 -25.60 12.92
C GLY A 193 1.16 -25.43 13.66
N ALA A 194 1.01 -26.03 14.84
CA ALA A 194 -0.15 -25.83 15.71
C ALA A 194 -0.03 -24.61 16.65
N SER A 195 1.13 -23.97 16.72
CA SER A 195 1.43 -22.91 17.70
C SER A 195 1.08 -21.53 17.17
N ARG A 196 0.40 -20.75 18.01
CA ARG A 196 0.12 -19.33 17.76
C ARG A 196 1.30 -18.48 18.25
N ILE A 197 1.32 -17.21 17.86
CA ILE A 197 2.42 -16.31 18.27
C ILE A 197 2.53 -16.18 19.81
N GLN A 198 1.39 -16.15 20.50
CA GLN A 198 1.29 -16.15 21.97
C GLN A 198 1.69 -17.46 22.64
N ASP A 199 1.70 -18.56 21.89
CA ASP A 199 2.22 -19.83 22.40
C ASP A 199 3.74 -19.86 22.25
N ILE A 200 4.30 -19.15 21.26
CA ILE A 200 5.75 -19.07 21.01
C ILE A 200 6.42 -18.06 21.94
N PHE A 201 5.88 -16.85 22.08
CA PHE A 201 6.48 -15.78 22.89
C PHE A 201 5.58 -15.39 24.07
N PRO A 202 6.17 -15.08 25.23
CA PRO A 202 5.41 -14.57 26.37
C PRO A 202 4.78 -13.21 26.05
N ALA A 203 3.65 -12.91 26.68
CA ALA A 203 2.92 -11.65 26.47
C ALA A 203 3.75 -10.40 26.78
N SER A 204 4.72 -10.50 27.70
CA SER A 204 5.66 -9.39 27.99
C SER A 204 6.53 -9.06 26.78
N GLU A 205 7.03 -10.07 26.06
CA GLU A 205 7.89 -9.86 24.89
C GLU A 205 7.08 -9.35 23.69
N LEU A 206 5.83 -9.82 23.52
CA LEU A 206 4.94 -9.31 22.48
C LEU A 206 4.49 -7.86 22.70
N LYS A 207 4.47 -7.37 23.94
CA LYS A 207 4.14 -5.97 24.26
C LYS A 207 5.26 -5.00 23.87
N GLU A 208 6.51 -5.46 23.92
CA GLU A 208 7.68 -4.67 23.50
C GLU A 208 7.86 -4.65 21.97
N ALA A 209 7.11 -5.50 21.24
CA ALA A 209 7.17 -5.54 19.80
C ALA A 209 6.47 -4.34 19.17
N THR A 210 7.11 -3.74 18.17
CA THR A 210 6.40 -2.86 17.26
C THR A 210 5.47 -3.71 16.41
N VAL A 211 4.18 -3.34 16.36
CA VAL A 211 3.17 -4.06 15.58
C VAL A 211 2.74 -3.21 14.39
N ARG A 212 2.60 -3.87 13.24
CA ARG A 212 1.88 -3.33 12.08
C ARG A 212 0.69 -4.22 11.77
N GLU A 213 -0.41 -3.62 11.35
CA GLU A 213 -1.61 -4.35 10.94
C GLU A 213 -2.02 -3.94 9.53
N ALA A 214 -2.59 -4.89 8.79
CA ALA A 214 -3.27 -4.62 7.53
C ALA A 214 -4.56 -5.43 7.52
N TYR A 215 -5.62 -4.82 7.01
CA TYR A 215 -6.94 -5.46 6.92
C TYR A 215 -7.72 -5.09 5.67
N LEU A 216 -7.23 -4.17 4.83
CA LEU A 216 -7.72 -3.95 3.47
C LEU A 216 -6.70 -4.44 2.46
N LEU A 217 -7.05 -5.46 1.69
CA LEU A 217 -6.20 -5.99 0.61
C LEU A 217 -6.82 -5.81 -0.78
N ALA A 218 -8.06 -5.32 -0.86
CA ALA A 218 -8.72 -5.07 -2.14
C ALA A 218 -8.12 -3.84 -2.84
N SER A 219 -7.82 -3.97 -4.12
CA SER A 219 -7.63 -2.82 -5.00
C SER A 219 -8.95 -2.07 -5.10
N SER A 220 -8.91 -0.75 -5.04
CA SER A 220 -10.08 0.10 -4.77
C SER A 220 -10.01 1.39 -5.57
N VAL A 221 -11.13 2.10 -5.66
CA VAL A 221 -11.14 3.53 -5.93
C VAL A 221 -11.61 4.28 -4.69
N ALA A 222 -11.09 5.47 -4.46
CA ALA A 222 -11.58 6.40 -3.44
C ALA A 222 -12.22 7.58 -4.16
N LEU A 223 -13.56 7.66 -4.12
CA LEU A 223 -14.31 8.70 -4.79
C LEU A 223 -14.35 9.97 -3.95
N ASN A 224 -14.00 11.11 -4.52
CA ASN A 224 -14.04 12.40 -3.86
C ASN A 224 -15.49 12.86 -3.66
N ARG A 225 -15.88 13.16 -2.42
CA ARG A 225 -17.25 13.58 -2.08
C ARG A 225 -17.48 15.09 -2.21
N ARG A 226 -16.47 15.86 -2.61
CA ARG A 226 -16.47 17.34 -2.67
C ARG A 226 -16.64 18.06 -1.33
N ASP A 227 -16.66 17.33 -0.23
CA ASP A 227 -16.69 17.87 1.13
C ASP A 227 -15.34 17.74 1.85
N GLY A 228 -14.28 17.45 1.09
CA GLY A 228 -12.95 17.16 1.59
C GLY A 228 -12.76 15.69 2.02
N THR A 229 -13.76 14.82 1.85
CA THR A 229 -13.67 13.40 2.19
C THR A 229 -13.69 12.48 0.97
N PHE A 230 -13.21 11.24 1.17
CA PHE A 230 -13.25 10.19 0.17
C PHE A 230 -14.18 9.02 0.57
N ALA A 231 -14.83 8.43 -0.44
CA ALA A 231 -15.59 7.19 -0.35
C ALA A 231 -14.80 6.04 -0.96
N LEU A 232 -14.24 5.17 -0.12
CA LEU A 232 -13.52 4.00 -0.59
C LEU A 232 -14.49 2.89 -1.04
N GLN A 233 -14.31 2.41 -2.26
CA GLN A 233 -15.04 1.26 -2.80
C GLN A 233 -14.09 0.30 -3.53
N PRO A 234 -14.26 -1.03 -3.39
CA PRO A 234 -13.42 -1.99 -4.09
C PRO A 234 -13.70 -1.98 -5.60
N LEU A 235 -12.64 -2.20 -6.40
CA LEU A 235 -12.77 -2.55 -7.81
C LEU A 235 -13.41 -3.95 -7.97
N PRO A 236 -13.94 -4.30 -9.17
CA PRO A 236 -14.51 -5.61 -9.47
C PRO A 236 -13.59 -6.78 -9.12
N VAL A 237 -14.16 -7.99 -9.01
CA VAL A 237 -13.44 -9.19 -8.53
C VAL A 237 -12.27 -9.57 -9.44
N GLU A 238 -12.38 -9.28 -10.73
CA GLU A 238 -11.36 -9.47 -11.76
C GLU A 238 -10.11 -8.63 -11.45
N ALA A 239 -10.27 -7.43 -10.88
CA ALA A 239 -9.17 -6.57 -10.44
C ALA A 239 -8.50 -7.05 -9.14
N GLN A 240 -8.99 -8.15 -8.54
CA GLN A 240 -8.49 -8.70 -7.28
C GLN A 240 -7.67 -9.98 -7.46
N ILE A 241 -7.51 -10.48 -8.70
CA ILE A 241 -6.88 -11.78 -9.00
C ILE A 241 -5.37 -11.78 -8.82
N ALA A 242 -4.72 -10.61 -8.89
CA ALA A 242 -3.30 -10.41 -8.65
C ALA A 242 -3.06 -8.98 -8.12
N PRO A 243 -1.88 -8.71 -7.52
CA PRO A 243 -1.53 -7.37 -7.09
C PRO A 243 -1.48 -6.40 -8.27
N ILE A 244 -2.07 -5.22 -8.09
CA ILE A 244 -2.02 -4.12 -9.07
C ILE A 244 -0.85 -3.21 -8.70
N TYR A 245 0.05 -2.96 -9.65
CA TYR A 245 1.21 -2.08 -9.50
C TYR A 245 1.17 -0.88 -10.46
N ALA A 246 0.39 -0.96 -11.54
CA ALA A 246 0.25 0.10 -12.51
C ALA A 246 -1.22 0.30 -12.88
N VAL A 247 -1.57 1.56 -13.13
CA VAL A 247 -2.88 2.02 -13.55
C VAL A 247 -2.64 3.02 -14.67
N LEU A 248 -3.38 2.86 -15.77
CA LEU A 248 -3.54 3.85 -16.82
C LEU A 248 -5.03 4.19 -16.89
N ALA A 249 -5.37 5.46 -17.07
CA ALA A 249 -6.74 5.92 -17.03
C ALA A 249 -7.02 6.91 -18.16
N GLU A 250 -7.86 6.50 -19.10
CA GLU A 250 -8.22 7.21 -20.33
C GLU A 250 -9.62 6.79 -20.77
N ASP A 251 -10.19 7.46 -21.77
CA ASP A 251 -11.42 7.03 -22.43
C ASP A 251 -11.04 6.06 -23.57
N PHE A 252 -11.04 4.76 -23.30
CA PHE A 252 -10.50 3.75 -24.24
C PHE A 252 -11.52 3.34 -25.30
N ASP A 253 -12.82 3.50 -25.04
CA ASP A 253 -13.88 3.16 -25.99
C ASP A 253 -14.60 4.38 -26.60
N GLY A 254 -14.25 5.60 -26.18
CA GLY A 254 -14.72 6.85 -26.75
C GLY A 254 -16.11 7.25 -26.28
N ASP A 255 -16.58 6.72 -25.15
CA ASP A 255 -17.91 7.03 -24.59
C ASP A 255 -17.93 8.32 -23.74
N GLY A 256 -16.76 8.92 -23.50
CA GLY A 256 -16.58 10.13 -22.70
C GLY A 256 -16.46 9.87 -21.20
N HIS A 257 -16.37 8.62 -20.76
CA HIS A 257 -16.10 8.21 -19.39
C HIS A 257 -14.65 7.74 -19.24
N THR A 258 -14.11 7.91 -18.03
CA THR A 258 -12.76 7.45 -17.74
C THR A 258 -12.78 5.94 -17.49
N ASP A 259 -12.11 5.19 -18.35
CA ASP A 259 -11.80 3.77 -18.19
C ASP A 259 -10.44 3.58 -17.51
N LEU A 260 -10.16 2.34 -17.08
CA LEU A 260 -8.88 1.98 -16.50
C LEU A 260 -8.27 0.77 -17.19
N VAL A 261 -6.98 0.83 -17.50
CA VAL A 261 -6.17 -0.37 -17.68
C VAL A 261 -5.35 -0.57 -16.41
N VAL A 262 -5.48 -1.74 -15.80
CA VAL A 262 -4.72 -2.11 -14.59
C VAL A 262 -3.87 -3.34 -14.83
N ALA A 263 -2.66 -3.33 -14.29
CA ALA A 263 -1.73 -4.45 -14.44
C ALA A 263 -0.79 -4.56 -13.25
N GLY A 264 -0.15 -5.72 -13.11
CA GLY A 264 0.81 -5.95 -12.04
C GLY A 264 1.49 -7.31 -12.09
N ASN A 265 1.18 -8.19 -11.15
CA ASN A 265 1.91 -9.42 -10.81
C ASN A 265 3.16 -9.24 -9.93
N PHE A 266 3.43 -10.27 -9.11
CA PHE A 266 4.58 -10.31 -8.21
C PHE A 266 5.17 -11.71 -8.05
N TYR A 267 6.40 -11.90 -8.53
CA TYR A 267 7.10 -13.20 -8.53
C TYR A 267 8.02 -13.40 -7.32
N GLY A 268 8.40 -12.31 -6.64
CA GLY A 268 9.41 -12.28 -5.58
C GLY A 268 8.92 -12.80 -4.22
N VAL A 269 8.28 -13.97 -4.21
CA VAL A 269 7.65 -14.55 -3.02
C VAL A 269 8.28 -15.89 -2.64
N PRO A 270 8.28 -16.25 -1.35
CA PRO A 270 8.66 -17.59 -0.93
C PRO A 270 7.76 -18.66 -1.57
N PRO A 271 8.27 -19.88 -1.85
CA PRO A 271 7.49 -20.94 -2.49
C PRO A 271 6.15 -21.23 -1.82
N VAL A 272 6.08 -21.12 -0.49
CA VAL A 272 4.84 -21.36 0.29
C VAL A 272 3.69 -20.43 -0.09
N ARG A 273 3.97 -19.21 -0.58
CA ARG A 273 2.91 -18.26 -0.97
C ARG A 273 2.39 -18.50 -2.38
N GLY A 274 3.18 -19.16 -3.24
CA GLY A 274 2.93 -19.19 -4.69
C GLY A 274 3.11 -17.81 -5.33
N ARG A 275 3.54 -17.77 -6.59
CA ARG A 275 3.65 -16.51 -7.33
C ARG A 275 2.27 -15.89 -7.50
N TYR A 276 2.22 -14.55 -7.55
CA TYR A 276 1.03 -13.83 -7.95
C TYR A 276 1.18 -13.45 -9.43
N ASP A 277 0.84 -14.36 -10.34
CA ASP A 277 1.11 -14.28 -11.77
C ASP A 277 -0.14 -14.52 -12.64
N ALA A 278 -1.32 -14.32 -12.07
CA ALA A 278 -2.60 -14.59 -12.71
C ALA A 278 -3.16 -13.45 -13.57
N SER A 279 -2.57 -12.25 -13.52
CA SER A 279 -3.04 -11.11 -14.33
C SER A 279 -2.36 -11.06 -15.69
N TYR A 280 -3.14 -10.81 -16.74
CA TYR A 280 -2.70 -10.53 -18.10
C TYR A 280 -2.97 -9.06 -18.49
N GLY A 281 -3.04 -8.17 -17.50
CA GLY A 281 -3.71 -6.87 -17.66
C GLY A 281 -5.22 -7.02 -17.60
N LEU A 282 -5.90 -5.92 -17.29
CA LEU A 282 -7.36 -5.85 -17.22
C LEU A 282 -7.83 -4.47 -17.66
N LEU A 283 -8.71 -4.43 -18.67
CA LEU A 283 -9.47 -3.25 -19.01
C LEU A 283 -10.75 -3.21 -18.15
N LEU A 284 -11.00 -2.06 -17.54
CA LEU A 284 -12.16 -1.76 -16.72
C LEU A 284 -12.89 -0.58 -17.35
N ARG A 285 -14.09 -0.81 -17.86
CA ARG A 285 -14.95 0.25 -18.41
C ARG A 285 -15.55 1.05 -17.28
N GLY A 286 -15.40 2.38 -17.31
CA GLY A 286 -16.01 3.29 -16.34
C GLY A 286 -17.44 3.66 -16.72
N ASP A 287 -18.31 3.88 -15.73
CA ASP A 287 -19.69 4.32 -15.99
C ASP A 287 -19.94 5.83 -15.75
N GLY A 288 -18.86 6.60 -15.59
CA GLY A 288 -18.91 8.02 -15.27
C GLY A 288 -19.44 8.35 -13.87
N ALA A 289 -19.80 7.35 -13.05
CA ALA A 289 -20.17 7.50 -11.64
C ALA A 289 -19.12 6.85 -10.72
N GLY A 290 -17.93 6.58 -11.26
CA GLY A 290 -16.81 5.96 -10.55
C GLY A 290 -16.95 4.45 -10.35
N ARG A 291 -17.95 3.78 -10.94
CA ARG A 291 -18.04 2.31 -10.94
C ARG A 291 -17.42 1.77 -12.22
N PHE A 292 -16.97 0.52 -12.14
CA PHE A 292 -16.25 -0.13 -13.22
C PHE A 292 -16.81 -1.51 -13.50
N GLU A 293 -16.82 -1.88 -14.78
CA GLU A 293 -17.11 -3.23 -15.25
C GLU A 293 -15.87 -3.81 -15.93
N ALA A 294 -15.54 -5.06 -15.62
CA ALA A 294 -14.43 -5.75 -16.27
C ALA A 294 -14.78 -6.07 -17.73
N VAL A 295 -13.88 -5.71 -18.64
CA VAL A 295 -13.98 -6.10 -20.05
C VAL A 295 -13.17 -7.37 -20.25
N ASP A 296 -13.83 -8.42 -20.74
CA ASP A 296 -13.19 -9.70 -21.01
C ASP A 296 -12.01 -9.57 -21.97
N LEU A 297 -11.03 -10.47 -21.83
CA LEU A 297 -9.80 -10.47 -22.61
C LEU A 297 -10.07 -10.60 -24.12
N GLU A 298 -11.07 -11.40 -24.52
CA GLU A 298 -11.46 -11.55 -25.93
C GLU A 298 -12.04 -10.25 -26.52
N ALA A 299 -12.82 -9.51 -25.72
CA ALA A 299 -13.44 -8.27 -26.15
C ALA A 299 -12.46 -7.09 -26.15
N SER A 300 -11.58 -7.01 -25.15
CA SER A 300 -10.57 -5.95 -25.03
C SER A 300 -9.37 -6.14 -25.95
N GLY A 301 -9.02 -7.40 -26.28
CA GLY A 301 -7.78 -7.73 -26.98
C GLY A 301 -6.51 -7.47 -26.17
N LEU A 302 -6.64 -7.12 -24.88
CA LEU A 302 -5.54 -6.75 -24.01
C LEU A 302 -4.84 -8.00 -23.46
N VAL A 303 -3.54 -8.14 -23.77
CA VAL A 303 -2.70 -9.21 -23.21
C VAL A 303 -1.35 -8.62 -22.82
N ILE A 304 -1.12 -8.51 -21.51
CA ILE A 304 0.14 -8.07 -20.92
C ILE A 304 0.72 -9.22 -20.10
N GLU A 305 1.75 -9.87 -20.63
CA GLU A 305 2.46 -10.93 -19.93
C GLU A 305 3.53 -10.35 -18.98
N GLY A 306 3.82 -11.06 -17.89
CA GLY A 306 4.95 -10.72 -17.04
C GLY A 306 4.59 -9.89 -15.81
N GLN A 307 5.58 -9.15 -15.30
CA GLN A 307 5.41 -8.22 -14.18
C GLN A 307 5.38 -6.79 -14.70
N VAL A 308 4.30 -6.07 -14.41
CA VAL A 308 4.17 -4.65 -14.72
C VAL A 308 4.43 -3.83 -13.46
N ARG A 309 5.17 -2.73 -13.60
CA ARG A 309 5.51 -1.80 -12.50
C ARG A 309 5.12 -0.35 -12.76
N ALA A 310 4.95 0.01 -14.02
CA ALA A 310 4.52 1.32 -14.47
C ALA A 310 3.85 1.15 -15.84
N MET A 311 2.95 2.07 -16.16
CA MET A 311 2.34 2.26 -17.48
C MET A 311 2.27 3.75 -17.73
N GLU A 312 2.48 4.16 -18.98
CA GLU A 312 2.38 5.54 -19.45
C GLU A 312 1.53 5.55 -20.74
N PRO A 313 0.78 6.63 -21.00
CA PRO A 313 0.01 6.84 -22.24
C PRO A 313 0.84 6.69 -23.53
#